data_AF-A0A7J7WXU4-F1
#
_entry.id   AF-A0A7J7WXU4-F1
#
_cell.length_a   1.000
_cell.length_b   1.000
_cell.length_c   1.000
_cell.angle_alpha   90.00
_cell.angle_beta   90.00
_cell.angle_gamma   90.00
#
_symmetry.space_group_name_H-M   'P 1'
#
loop_
_entity.id
_entity.type
_entity.pdbx_description
1 polymer ?
#
loop_
_entity_poly.entity_id
_entity_poly.type
_entity_poly.pdbx_seq_one_letter_code
_entity_poly.pdbx_strand_id
1 'polypeptide(L)'
;MTLTFQKEVAERLAANTGSKQRSRLSVMAQYLCHVQHVFTIPGRAFVPKPELVAAGHRSSDIFGGSLFCLDPASASRGIRVGIRKPCGCADDTHDFRPADSRCLCRVEVGVVHFTPLTQPKIEQPFKLVEKVVQHVFQFRRKYCHRGLGMLFPEAQRLERTGRLLQLADVDPTLRPCQLSVSHFRSLCDVYRRMCDEDPHLFAYNFREELKKNKRAGQEREADRESRSL
;
A
#
# COMPACT_ATOMS: atom_id res chain seq x y z
N MET A 1 -6.50 -9.53 -16.12
CA MET A 1 -6.11 -10.46 -15.03
C MET A 1 -7.06 -10.30 -13.86
N THR A 2 -7.59 -11.38 -13.27
CA THR A 2 -8.48 -11.32 -12.11
C THR A 2 -7.80 -11.99 -10.91
N LEU A 3 -7.68 -11.29 -9.79
CA LEU A 3 -7.04 -11.79 -8.57
C LEU A 3 -7.93 -11.56 -7.35
N THR A 4 -7.72 -12.34 -6.30
CA THR A 4 -8.42 -12.21 -5.02
C THR A 4 -7.48 -11.65 -3.95
N PHE A 5 -7.98 -10.74 -3.12
CA PHE A 5 -7.25 -10.14 -2.02
C PHE A 5 -8.12 -10.07 -0.77
N GLN A 6 -7.53 -9.85 0.40
CA GLN A 6 -8.32 -9.40 1.55
C GLN A 6 -9.09 -8.12 1.19
N LYS A 7 -10.34 -7.99 1.63
CA LYS A 7 -11.24 -6.87 1.27
C LYS A 7 -10.58 -5.50 1.40
N GLU A 8 -9.90 -5.23 2.51
CA GLU A 8 -9.24 -3.93 2.71
C GLU A 8 -8.15 -3.64 1.67
N VAL A 9 -7.43 -4.67 1.20
CA VAL A 9 -6.41 -4.53 0.17
C VAL A 9 -7.05 -4.28 -1.19
N ALA A 10 -8.13 -4.99 -1.51
CA ALA A 10 -8.92 -4.78 -2.72
C ALA A 10 -9.47 -3.35 -2.80
N GLU A 11 -10.05 -2.85 -1.70
CA GLU A 11 -10.55 -1.48 -1.58
C GLU A 11 -9.43 -0.45 -1.77
N ARG A 12 -8.24 -0.70 -1.21
CA ARG A 12 -7.08 0.19 -1.40
C ARG A 12 -6.59 0.20 -2.84
N LEU A 13 -6.57 -0.93 -3.55
CA LEU A 13 -6.13 -0.98 -4.95
C LEU A 13 -7.06 -0.17 -5.86
N ALA A 14 -8.38 -0.29 -5.67
CA ALA A 14 -9.40 0.41 -6.45
C ALA A 14 -9.73 1.83 -5.92
N ALA A 15 -9.02 2.33 -4.90
CA ALA A 15 -9.36 3.58 -4.23
C ALA A 15 -9.14 4.83 -5.12
N ASN A 16 -10.21 5.59 -5.35
CA ASN A 16 -10.19 6.84 -6.10
C ASN A 16 -9.50 7.99 -5.35
N THR A 17 -9.15 9.05 -6.09
CA THR A 17 -8.67 10.32 -5.54
C THR A 17 -9.67 10.89 -4.53
N GLY A 18 -9.18 11.42 -3.41
CA GLY A 18 -9.96 11.95 -2.29
C GLY A 18 -10.39 10.90 -1.26
N SER A 19 -10.39 9.60 -1.61
CA SER A 19 -10.85 8.55 -0.70
C SER A 19 -9.87 8.29 0.47
N LYS A 20 -10.42 7.88 1.61
CA LYS A 20 -9.64 7.51 2.81
C LYS A 20 -8.80 6.25 2.59
N GLN A 21 -9.24 5.35 1.72
CA GLN A 21 -8.52 4.13 1.38
C GLN A 21 -7.38 4.36 0.37
N ARG A 22 -7.28 5.56 -0.23
CA ARG A 22 -6.21 5.85 -1.18
C ARG A 22 -4.84 5.82 -0.52
N SER A 23 -3.96 4.99 -1.06
CA SER A 23 -2.65 4.67 -0.50
C SER A 23 -1.62 4.52 -1.61
N ARG A 24 -0.39 4.16 -1.23
CA ARG A 24 0.67 3.80 -2.18
C ARG A 24 0.22 2.72 -3.17
N LEU A 25 -0.50 1.69 -2.71
CA LEU A 25 -0.98 0.60 -3.57
C LEU A 25 -1.93 1.10 -4.65
N SER A 26 -2.79 2.06 -4.32
CA SER A 26 -3.76 2.65 -5.27
C SER A 26 -3.03 3.26 -6.45
N VAL A 27 -2.06 4.12 -6.17
CA VAL A 27 -1.30 4.82 -7.23
C VAL A 27 -0.49 3.82 -8.04
N MET A 28 0.24 2.91 -7.38
CA MET A 28 1.09 1.92 -8.05
C MET A 28 0.33 0.96 -8.96
N ALA A 29 -0.91 0.60 -8.62
CA ALA A 29 -1.73 -0.23 -9.48
C ALA A 29 -2.39 0.57 -10.61
N GLN A 30 -2.94 1.75 -10.29
CA GLN A 30 -3.74 2.56 -11.22
C GLN A 30 -2.94 3.27 -12.31
N TYR A 31 -1.61 3.40 -12.17
CA TYR A 31 -0.77 3.97 -13.22
C TYR A 31 -0.41 2.98 -14.31
N LEU A 32 -0.42 1.66 -14.01
CA LEU A 32 -0.13 0.59 -14.96
C LEU A 32 -1.42 -0.07 -15.49
N CYS A 33 -2.46 -0.14 -14.67
CA CYS A 33 -3.67 -0.90 -14.97
C CYS A 33 -4.93 -0.08 -14.68
N HIS A 34 -6.00 -0.36 -15.40
CA HIS A 34 -7.36 -0.08 -14.94
C HIS A 34 -7.75 -1.13 -13.89
N VAL A 35 -8.04 -0.69 -12.67
CA VAL A 35 -8.30 -1.54 -11.51
C VAL A 35 -9.78 -1.45 -11.15
N GLN A 36 -10.48 -2.58 -11.14
CA GLN A 36 -11.89 -2.66 -10.79
C GLN A 36 -12.11 -3.67 -9.67
N HIS A 37 -12.73 -3.22 -8.58
CA HIS A 37 -13.24 -4.12 -7.55
C HIS A 37 -14.58 -4.69 -8.02
N VAL A 38 -14.61 -5.98 -8.35
CA VAL A 38 -15.77 -6.61 -9.00
C VAL A 38 -16.83 -6.96 -7.97
N PHE A 39 -16.46 -7.76 -6.96
CA PHE A 39 -17.34 -8.12 -5.85
C PHE A 39 -16.53 -8.67 -4.66
N THR A 40 -17.19 -8.77 -3.50
CA THR A 40 -16.62 -9.32 -2.26
C THR A 40 -17.23 -10.68 -1.95
N ILE A 41 -16.40 -11.67 -1.69
CA ILE A 41 -16.77 -13.01 -1.22
C ILE A 41 -16.75 -13.02 0.31
N PRO A 42 -17.86 -13.40 0.97
CA PRO A 42 -17.90 -13.48 2.41
C PRO A 42 -17.03 -14.64 2.92
N GLY A 43 -16.36 -14.46 4.06
CA GLY A 43 -15.43 -15.46 4.64
C GLY A 43 -16.05 -16.83 4.90
N ARG A 44 -17.39 -16.92 5.00
CA ARG A 44 -18.14 -18.18 5.13
C ARG A 44 -18.07 -19.10 3.90
N ALA A 45 -17.65 -18.59 2.74
CA ALA A 45 -17.57 -19.35 1.50
C ALA A 45 -16.25 -20.13 1.33
N PHE A 46 -15.31 -20.02 2.28
CA PHE A 46 -13.98 -20.63 2.19
C PHE A 46 -13.84 -21.85 3.12
N VAL A 47 -13.24 -22.92 2.60
CA VAL A 47 -12.89 -24.15 3.34
C VAL A 47 -11.44 -24.54 3.00
N PRO A 48 -10.50 -24.56 3.97
CA PRO A 48 -10.64 -24.13 5.36
C PRO A 48 -10.88 -22.61 5.47
N LYS A 49 -11.46 -22.19 6.59
CA LYS A 49 -11.81 -20.79 6.84
C LYS A 49 -10.53 -19.94 6.95
N PRO A 50 -10.43 -18.79 6.27
CA PRO A 50 -9.23 -17.96 6.33
C PRO A 50 -9.07 -17.36 7.72
N GLU A 51 -7.96 -17.69 8.40
CA GLU A 51 -7.57 -17.10 9.67
C GLU A 51 -6.65 -15.89 9.48
N LEU A 52 -6.74 -14.90 10.38
CA LEU A 52 -5.71 -13.89 10.53
C LEU A 52 -4.59 -14.51 11.37
N VAL A 53 -3.46 -14.87 10.75
CA VAL A 53 -2.27 -15.21 11.51
C VAL A 53 -1.82 -13.95 12.24
N ALA A 54 -2.15 -13.84 13.53
CA ALA A 54 -1.52 -12.90 14.43
C ALA A 54 -0.02 -13.21 14.47
N ALA A 55 0.80 -12.18 14.29
CA ALA A 55 2.25 -12.28 14.20
C ALA A 55 2.83 -13.06 15.40
N GLY A 56 3.34 -14.27 15.15
CA GLY A 56 3.94 -15.07 16.21
C GLY A 56 4.28 -16.52 15.88
N HIS A 57 4.60 -16.91 14.64
CA HIS A 57 5.27 -18.20 14.40
C HIS A 57 6.30 -18.08 13.27
N ARG A 58 7.52 -18.54 13.56
CA ARG A 58 8.69 -18.55 12.67
C ARG A 58 8.42 -19.47 11.46
N SER A 59 8.61 -18.88 10.29
CA SER A 59 9.21 -19.47 9.07
C SER A 59 9.43 -20.99 9.05
N SER A 60 8.59 -21.70 8.31
CA SER A 60 8.90 -22.32 7.01
C SER A 60 7.59 -22.86 6.43
N ASP A 61 7.45 -22.89 5.12
CA ASP A 61 6.42 -23.66 4.40
C ASP A 61 5.00 -23.10 4.31
N ILE A 62 4.78 -22.00 3.55
CA ILE A 62 3.63 -21.91 2.61
C ILE A 62 4.02 -21.02 1.41
N PHE A 63 4.85 -21.54 0.50
CA PHE A 63 4.89 -21.08 -0.89
C PHE A 63 4.17 -22.14 -1.73
N GLY A 64 2.86 -21.99 -1.85
CA GLY A 64 2.00 -22.84 -2.66
C GLY A 64 0.92 -21.97 -3.31
N GLY A 65 1.34 -21.13 -4.25
CA GLY A 65 0.43 -20.32 -5.04
C GLY A 65 -0.43 -21.20 -5.92
N SER A 66 -1.71 -21.37 -5.57
CA SER A 66 -2.74 -21.76 -6.52
C SER A 66 -3.34 -20.50 -7.13
N LEU A 67 -2.80 -20.13 -8.29
CA LEU A 67 -3.35 -19.14 -9.20
C LEU A 67 -4.68 -19.70 -9.75
N PHE A 68 -5.81 -19.40 -9.10
CA PHE A 68 -7.12 -19.70 -9.69
C PHE A 68 -7.43 -18.63 -10.74
N CYS A 69 -7.20 -18.96 -12.01
CA CYS A 69 -7.76 -18.24 -13.14
C CYS A 69 -9.29 -18.40 -13.11
N LEU A 70 -10.00 -17.35 -12.76
CA LEU A 70 -11.45 -17.27 -12.98
C LEU A 70 -11.69 -16.73 -14.39
N ASP A 71 -12.12 -17.60 -15.29
CA ASP A 71 -12.58 -17.21 -16.63
C ASP A 71 -13.80 -16.28 -16.53
N PRO A 72 -13.78 -15.12 -17.21
CA PRO A 72 -14.86 -14.14 -17.14
C PRO A 72 -16.16 -14.57 -17.85
N ALA A 73 -16.20 -15.73 -18.53
CA ALA A 73 -17.35 -16.18 -19.31
C ALA A 73 -18.37 -17.08 -18.55
N SER A 74 -18.10 -17.46 -17.29
CA SER A 74 -18.92 -18.44 -16.56
C SER A 74 -19.96 -17.85 -15.60
N ALA A 75 -20.29 -16.55 -15.72
CA ALA A 75 -21.17 -15.83 -14.79
C ALA A 75 -22.67 -16.22 -14.82
N SER A 76 -23.08 -17.27 -15.54
CA SER A 76 -24.48 -17.70 -15.64
C SER A 76 -24.74 -19.19 -15.39
N ARG A 77 -23.73 -19.98 -14.98
CA ARG A 77 -23.94 -21.37 -14.54
C ARG A 77 -23.28 -21.57 -13.19
N GLY A 78 -24.09 -22.00 -12.21
CA GLY A 78 -23.70 -22.15 -10.81
C GLY A 78 -22.34 -22.80 -10.66
N ILE A 79 -21.44 -22.10 -9.95
CA ILE A 79 -20.15 -22.61 -9.53
C ILE A 79 -20.43 -23.84 -8.64
N ARG A 80 -20.27 -25.05 -9.18
CA ARG A 80 -20.20 -26.28 -8.37
C ARG A 80 -18.87 -26.26 -7.63
N VAL A 81 -18.83 -25.56 -6.51
CA VAL A 81 -17.86 -25.84 -5.46
C VAL A 81 -18.16 -27.26 -4.99
N GLY A 82 -17.21 -28.17 -5.16
CA GLY A 82 -17.36 -29.55 -4.70
C GLY A 82 -17.69 -29.57 -3.21
N ILE A 83 -18.95 -29.86 -2.88
CA ILE A 83 -19.41 -30.03 -1.51
C ILE A 83 -18.82 -31.35 -1.01
N ARG A 84 -17.66 -31.29 -0.35
CA ARG A 84 -17.23 -32.35 0.56
C ARG A 84 -17.72 -32.00 1.96
N LYS A 85 -18.72 -32.77 2.38
CA LYS A 85 -19.30 -33.07 3.71
C LYS A 85 -19.33 -31.95 4.78
N PRO A 86 -20.47 -31.78 5.48
CA PRO A 86 -20.56 -30.89 6.62
C PRO A 86 -19.65 -31.39 7.75
N CYS A 87 -19.07 -30.43 8.49
CA CYS A 87 -18.38 -30.65 9.74
C CYS A 87 -19.21 -31.55 10.66
N GLY A 88 -18.60 -32.64 11.14
CA GLY A 88 -19.19 -33.53 12.14
C GLY A 88 -19.31 -32.79 13.47
N CYS A 89 -20.54 -32.37 13.78
CA CYS A 89 -20.95 -32.00 15.13
C CYS A 89 -22.15 -32.89 15.49
N ALA A 90 -21.86 -34.12 15.89
CA ALA A 90 -22.70 -35.02 16.67
C ALA A 90 -21.74 -35.56 17.75
N ASP A 91 -22.00 -35.57 19.05
CA ASP A 91 -23.25 -35.67 19.81
C ASP A 91 -23.11 -34.85 21.10
N ASP A 92 -24.22 -34.33 21.64
CA ASP A 92 -24.57 -34.47 23.07
C ASP A 92 -25.92 -33.79 23.34
N THR A 93 -26.91 -34.63 23.59
CA THR A 93 -28.20 -34.28 24.19
C THR A 93 -28.00 -33.71 25.59
N HIS A 94 -28.15 -32.40 25.76
CA HIS A 94 -29.05 -31.76 26.74
C HIS A 94 -28.81 -30.24 26.78
N ASP A 95 -29.92 -29.51 26.90
CA ASP A 95 -30.04 -28.09 27.24
C ASP A 95 -29.88 -27.07 26.10
N PHE A 96 -31.04 -26.63 25.61
CA PHE A 96 -31.22 -25.45 24.77
C PHE A 96 -30.84 -24.20 25.57
N ARG A 97 -29.56 -23.80 25.51
CA ARG A 97 -29.15 -22.41 25.72
C ARG A 97 -28.52 -21.89 24.44
N PRO A 98 -28.97 -20.76 23.87
CA PRO A 98 -28.35 -20.18 22.70
C PRO A 98 -27.01 -19.56 23.12
N ALA A 99 -25.96 -20.37 23.13
CA ALA A 99 -24.60 -19.85 23.21
C ALA A 99 -24.31 -19.13 21.89
N ASP A 100 -24.26 -17.80 21.98
CA ASP A 100 -23.73 -16.81 21.04
C ASP A 100 -22.40 -17.28 20.42
N SER A 101 -22.50 -18.19 19.45
CA SER A 101 -21.37 -18.76 18.71
C SER A 101 -21.13 -17.88 17.49
N ARG A 102 -20.78 -16.63 17.78
CA ARG A 102 -20.18 -15.71 16.81
C ARG A 102 -18.81 -16.26 16.40
N CYS A 103 -18.79 -17.25 15.51
CA CYS A 103 -17.61 -17.62 14.73
C CYS A 103 -17.28 -16.49 13.74
N LEU A 104 -16.79 -15.37 14.30
CA LEU A 104 -16.36 -14.15 13.63
C LEU A 104 -15.01 -14.39 12.95
N CYS A 105 -14.96 -15.25 11.94
CA CYS A 105 -13.84 -15.17 10.99
C CYS A 105 -14.20 -14.03 10.04
N ARG A 106 -13.69 -12.86 10.40
CA ARG A 106 -14.10 -11.54 9.91
C ARG A 106 -13.48 -11.14 8.58
N VAL A 107 -12.69 -12.00 7.93
CA VAL A 107 -11.97 -11.61 6.73
C VAL A 107 -12.80 -11.93 5.50
N GLU A 108 -13.33 -10.87 4.89
CA GLU A 108 -13.92 -10.93 3.57
C GLU A 108 -12.83 -10.83 2.50
N VAL A 109 -13.08 -11.44 1.34
CA VAL A 109 -12.13 -11.48 0.22
C VAL A 109 -12.70 -10.67 -0.94
N GLY A 110 -11.99 -9.64 -1.39
CA GLY A 110 -12.35 -8.86 -2.57
C GLY A 110 -11.76 -9.45 -3.85
N VAL A 111 -12.59 -9.58 -4.89
CA VAL A 111 -12.17 -9.97 -6.23
C VAL A 111 -11.88 -8.72 -7.05
N VAL A 112 -10.65 -8.58 -7.55
CA VAL A 112 -10.18 -7.40 -8.29
C VAL A 112 -9.77 -7.81 -9.70
N HIS A 113 -10.29 -7.08 -10.68
CA HIS A 113 -9.89 -7.21 -12.07
C HIS A 113 -8.91 -6.09 -12.45
N PHE A 114 -7.83 -6.47 -13.12
CA PHE A 114 -6.81 -5.58 -13.68
C PHE A 114 -6.82 -5.72 -15.19
N THR A 115 -7.05 -4.60 -15.87
CA THR A 115 -6.83 -4.47 -17.30
C THR A 115 -5.57 -3.63 -17.51
N PRO A 116 -4.45 -4.19 -17.98
CA PRO A 116 -3.25 -3.42 -18.27
C PRO A 116 -3.56 -2.29 -19.25
N LEU A 117 -3.00 -1.11 -19.00
CA LEU A 117 -3.13 0.01 -19.92
C LEU A 117 -2.17 -0.19 -21.10
N THR A 118 -2.60 0.17 -22.31
CA THR A 118 -1.74 0.14 -23.50
C THR A 118 -0.54 1.06 -23.34
N GLN A 119 -0.73 2.20 -22.66
CA GLN A 119 0.33 3.12 -22.25
C GLN A 119 0.20 3.37 -20.74
N PRO A 120 1.30 3.26 -19.98
CA PRO A 120 1.27 3.59 -18.56
C PRO A 120 1.01 5.09 -18.39
N LYS A 121 0.28 5.47 -17.35
CA LYS A 121 0.01 6.89 -17.07
C LYS A 121 1.26 7.67 -16.66
N ILE A 122 2.31 6.97 -16.22
CA ILE A 122 3.59 7.53 -15.81
C ILE A 122 4.68 6.75 -16.54
N GLU A 123 5.43 7.43 -17.40
CA GLU A 123 6.48 6.85 -18.23
C GLU A 123 7.86 7.05 -17.57
N GLN A 124 7.99 6.55 -16.34
CA GLN A 124 9.22 6.66 -15.55
C GLN A 124 9.63 5.30 -14.99
N PRO A 125 10.93 5.08 -14.67
CA PRO A 125 11.38 3.82 -14.09
C PRO A 125 10.63 3.49 -12.79
N PHE A 126 10.26 2.23 -12.62
CA PHE A 126 9.46 1.76 -11.47
C PHE A 126 10.02 2.23 -10.12
N LYS A 127 11.35 2.15 -9.95
CA LYS A 127 12.03 2.55 -8.70
C LYS A 127 11.89 4.04 -8.39
N LEU A 128 11.86 4.88 -9.42
CA LEU A 128 11.66 6.32 -9.25
C LEU A 128 10.23 6.61 -8.81
N VAL A 129 9.24 6.03 -9.51
CA VAL A 129 7.82 6.18 -9.16
C VAL A 129 7.55 5.67 -7.75
N GLU A 130 8.06 4.48 -7.41
CA GLU A 130 7.94 3.88 -6.09
C GLU A 130 8.51 4.81 -5.00
N LYS A 131 9.69 5.39 -5.23
CA LYS A 131 10.35 6.31 -4.28
C LYS A 131 9.50 7.56 -4.03
N VAL A 132 9.04 8.23 -5.09
CA VAL A 132 8.22 9.45 -4.99
C VAL A 132 6.90 9.14 -4.29
N VAL A 133 6.16 8.12 -4.75
CA VAL A 133 4.86 7.74 -4.16
C VAL A 133 5.03 7.35 -2.69
N GLN A 134 6.08 6.60 -2.34
CA GLN A 134 6.34 6.22 -0.95
C GLN A 134 6.53 7.45 -0.05
N HIS A 135 7.30 8.45 -0.47
CA HIS A 135 7.55 9.65 0.35
C HIS A 135 6.31 10.53 0.47
N VAL A 136 5.50 10.65 -0.59
CA VAL A 136 4.22 11.34 -0.52
C VAL A 136 3.27 10.70 0.50
N PHE A 137 3.16 9.37 0.51
CA PHE A 137 2.26 8.66 1.42
C PHE A 137 2.85 8.37 2.82
N GLN A 138 4.10 8.75 3.10
CA GLN A 138 4.72 8.58 4.42
C GLN A 138 3.92 9.30 5.52
N PHE A 139 3.41 10.50 5.22
CA PHE A 139 2.65 11.34 6.15
C PHE A 139 1.24 11.63 5.66
N ARG A 140 0.35 10.61 5.64
CA ARG A 140 -1.02 10.70 5.10
C ARG A 140 -1.90 11.81 5.73
N ARG A 141 -1.59 12.23 6.96
CA ARG A 141 -2.33 13.28 7.69
C ARG A 141 -1.77 14.69 7.52
N LYS A 142 -0.63 14.85 6.85
CA LYS A 142 0.02 16.14 6.59
C LYS A 142 -0.13 16.52 5.10
N TYR A 143 0.26 17.74 4.76
CA TYR A 143 0.31 18.21 3.38
C TYR A 143 1.44 17.51 2.61
N CYS A 144 1.27 17.36 1.30
CA CYS A 144 2.16 16.58 0.45
C CYS A 144 3.62 17.09 0.45
N HIS A 145 3.83 18.41 0.58
CA HIS A 145 5.18 18.99 0.64
C HIS A 145 6.02 18.43 1.82
N ARG A 146 5.39 18.05 2.94
CA ARG A 146 6.11 17.43 4.07
C ARG A 146 6.67 16.06 3.71
N GLY A 147 5.92 15.28 2.93
CA GLY A 147 6.37 13.99 2.42
C GLY A 147 7.44 14.16 1.35
N LEU A 148 7.18 15.02 0.36
CA LEU A 148 8.10 15.29 -0.75
C LEU A 148 9.44 15.88 -0.29
N GLY A 149 9.46 16.67 0.78
CA GLY A 149 10.70 17.17 1.37
C GLY A 149 11.66 16.08 1.84
N MET A 150 11.17 14.88 2.12
CA MET A 150 12.01 13.74 2.48
C MET A 150 12.75 13.14 1.29
N LEU A 151 12.48 13.59 0.04
CA LEU A 151 13.29 13.24 -1.13
C LEU A 151 14.62 14.00 -1.16
N PHE A 152 14.75 15.07 -0.39
CA PHE A 152 15.86 16.00 -0.46
C PHE A 152 16.63 16.08 0.87
N PRO A 153 17.98 16.23 0.81
CA PRO A 153 18.80 16.52 1.98
C PRO A 153 18.31 17.74 2.75
N GLU A 154 18.53 17.76 4.07
CA GLU A 154 18.00 18.80 4.96
C GLU A 154 18.42 20.21 4.54
N ALA A 155 19.67 20.37 4.09
CA ALA A 155 20.23 21.66 3.67
C ALA A 155 19.49 22.33 2.50
N GLN A 156 18.92 21.55 1.57
CA GLN A 156 18.29 22.06 0.34
C GLN A 156 16.80 21.74 0.26
N ARG A 157 16.23 21.22 1.36
CA ARG A 157 14.88 20.66 1.39
C ARG A 157 13.82 21.68 1.01
N LEU A 158 13.88 22.88 1.56
CA LEU A 158 12.86 23.91 1.35
C LEU A 158 12.83 24.37 -0.11
N GLU A 159 13.99 24.71 -0.66
CA GLU A 159 14.15 25.19 -2.03
C GLU A 159 13.79 24.12 -3.06
N ARG A 160 14.40 22.93 -2.99
CA ARG A 160 14.16 21.87 -3.97
C ARG A 160 12.72 21.35 -3.94
N THR A 161 12.09 21.28 -2.76
CA THR A 161 10.68 20.88 -2.67
C THR A 161 9.75 21.92 -3.28
N GLY A 162 10.01 23.21 -3.02
CA GLY A 162 9.27 24.31 -3.64
C GLY A 162 9.40 24.26 -5.16
N ARG A 163 10.62 24.14 -5.67
CA ARG A 163 10.92 24.01 -7.10
C ARG A 163 10.23 22.79 -7.72
N LEU A 164 10.24 21.64 -7.04
CA LEU A 164 9.58 20.41 -7.51
C LEU A 164 8.07 20.60 -7.67
N LEU A 165 7.42 21.18 -6.65
CA LEU A 165 5.96 21.39 -6.65
C LEU A 165 5.54 22.46 -7.67
N GLN A 166 6.32 23.53 -7.77
CA GLN A 166 6.07 24.60 -8.74
C GLN A 166 6.19 24.11 -10.18
N LEU A 167 7.28 23.39 -10.51
CA LEU A 167 7.49 22.85 -11.85
C LEU A 167 6.50 21.74 -12.20
N ALA A 168 6.02 21.00 -11.21
CA ALA A 168 5.02 19.94 -11.41
C ALA A 168 3.58 20.47 -11.49
N ASP A 169 3.37 21.77 -11.24
CA ASP A 169 2.05 22.42 -11.13
C ASP A 169 1.14 21.70 -10.11
N VAL A 170 1.68 21.44 -8.91
CA VAL A 170 0.96 20.76 -7.83
C VAL A 170 0.87 21.68 -6.60
N ASP A 171 -0.35 21.89 -6.11
CA ASP A 171 -0.59 22.68 -4.91
C ASP A 171 0.07 22.03 -3.66
N PRO A 172 0.97 22.74 -2.96
CA PRO A 172 1.72 22.24 -1.80
C PRO A 172 0.84 21.91 -0.59
N THR A 173 -0.40 22.40 -0.55
CA THR A 173 -1.36 22.21 0.54
C THR A 173 -2.25 20.98 0.33
N LEU A 174 -2.18 20.33 -0.84
CA LEU A 174 -2.94 19.10 -1.07
C LEU A 174 -2.47 17.97 -0.15
N ARG A 175 -3.43 17.18 0.32
CA ARG A 175 -3.14 15.96 1.08
C ARG A 175 -2.80 14.81 0.13
N PRO A 176 -2.00 13.81 0.56
CA PRO A 176 -1.64 12.67 -0.27
C PRO A 176 -2.82 11.92 -0.91
N CYS A 177 -3.96 11.82 -0.21
CA CYS A 177 -5.16 11.19 -0.76
C CYS A 177 -5.83 12.02 -1.86
N GLN A 178 -5.60 13.33 -1.95
CA GLN A 178 -6.18 14.20 -2.98
C GLN A 178 -5.33 14.25 -4.25
N LEU A 179 -4.14 13.65 -4.25
CA LEU A 179 -3.27 13.61 -5.42
C LEU A 179 -3.74 12.54 -6.42
N SER A 180 -4.01 12.99 -7.64
CA SER A 180 -4.35 12.16 -8.80
C SER A 180 -3.11 11.49 -9.37
N VAL A 181 -3.31 10.51 -10.26
CA VAL A 181 -2.19 9.86 -10.97
C VAL A 181 -1.47 10.85 -11.91
N SER A 182 -2.17 11.84 -12.46
CA SER A 182 -1.55 12.89 -13.29
C SER A 182 -0.61 13.78 -12.47
N HIS A 183 -0.96 14.13 -11.22
CA HIS A 183 -0.03 14.86 -10.35
C HIS A 183 1.23 14.03 -10.07
N PHE A 184 1.09 12.71 -9.86
CA PHE A 184 2.25 11.83 -9.71
C PHE A 184 3.10 11.74 -10.99
N ARG A 185 2.48 11.79 -12.18
CA ARG A 185 3.21 11.87 -13.45
C ARG A 185 4.12 13.10 -13.46
N SER A 186 3.55 14.29 -13.27
CA SER A 186 4.31 15.55 -13.27
C SER A 186 5.41 15.56 -12.22
N LEU A 187 5.13 15.08 -11.00
CA LEU A 187 6.12 14.99 -9.93
C LEU A 187 7.27 14.03 -10.29
N CYS A 188 6.97 12.88 -10.89
CA CYS A 188 8.01 11.92 -11.30
C CYS A 188 8.86 12.47 -12.45
N ASP A 189 8.23 13.14 -13.43
CA ASP A 189 8.93 13.73 -14.57
C ASP A 189 9.89 14.85 -14.13
N VAL A 190 9.45 15.73 -13.24
CA VAL A 190 10.31 16.80 -12.69
C VAL A 190 11.39 16.22 -11.78
N TYR A 191 11.05 15.27 -10.91
CA TYR A 191 12.04 14.63 -10.05
C TYR A 191 13.09 13.87 -10.86
N ARG A 192 12.72 13.26 -11.99
CA ARG A 192 13.67 12.64 -12.91
C ARG A 192 14.71 13.64 -13.41
N ARG A 193 14.26 14.80 -13.89
CA ARG A 193 15.18 15.87 -14.35
C ARG A 193 16.12 16.32 -13.23
N MET A 194 15.61 16.45 -12.00
CA MET A 194 16.44 16.79 -10.84
C MET A 194 17.47 15.69 -10.49
N CYS A 195 17.13 14.42 -10.69
CA CYS A 195 18.08 13.31 -10.54
C CYS A 195 19.11 13.24 -11.66
N ASP A 196 18.78 13.71 -12.86
CA ASP A 196 19.72 13.79 -13.97
C ASP A 196 20.74 14.94 -13.75
N GLU A 197 20.32 16.04 -13.12
CA GLU A 197 21.22 17.13 -12.65
C GLU A 197 22.14 16.67 -11.49
N ASP A 198 21.60 15.89 -10.55
CA ASP A 198 22.30 15.43 -9.34
C ASP A 198 22.07 13.93 -9.10
N PRO A 199 22.98 13.05 -9.58
CA PRO A 199 22.83 11.60 -9.45
C PRO A 199 22.78 11.11 -8.00
N HIS A 200 23.35 11.87 -7.05
CA HIS A 200 23.35 11.49 -5.64
C HIS A 200 21.96 11.56 -5.02
N LEU A 201 21.07 12.38 -5.60
CA LEU A 201 19.70 12.55 -5.13
C LEU A 201 18.89 11.26 -5.21
N PHE A 202 19.14 10.42 -6.21
CA PHE A 202 18.43 9.15 -6.35
C PHE A 202 18.88 8.13 -5.27
N ALA A 203 20.15 8.16 -4.88
CA ALA A 203 20.68 7.30 -3.81
C ALA A 203 20.37 7.82 -2.39
N TYR A 204 20.04 9.10 -2.25
CA TYR A 204 19.73 9.72 -0.96
C TYR A 204 18.59 9.01 -0.21
N ASN A 205 18.82 8.79 1.09
CA ASN A 205 17.87 8.18 2.02
C ASN A 205 17.80 8.99 3.33
N PHE A 206 16.68 9.67 3.54
CA PHE A 206 16.47 10.54 4.70
C PHE A 206 16.56 9.80 6.05
N ARG A 207 16.29 8.49 6.10
CA ARG A 207 16.39 7.72 7.35
C ARG A 207 17.84 7.61 7.83
N GLU A 208 18.78 7.52 6.91
CA GLU A 208 20.21 7.48 7.25
C GLU A 208 20.70 8.84 7.74
N GLU A 209 20.22 9.94 7.15
CA GLU A 209 20.49 11.30 7.63
C GLU A 209 19.96 11.51 9.06
N LEU A 210 18.73 11.09 9.36
CA LEU A 210 18.17 11.16 10.72
C LEU A 210 18.97 10.38 11.75
N LYS A 211 19.48 9.19 11.39
CA LYS A 211 20.34 8.40 12.29
C LYS A 211 21.65 9.11 12.57
N LYS A 212 22.27 9.70 11.55
CA LYS A 212 23.51 10.48 11.71
C LYS A 212 23.31 11.68 12.63
N ASN A 213 22.23 12.44 12.43
CA ASN A 213 21.90 13.59 13.26
C ASN A 213 21.64 13.20 14.73
N LYS A 214 20.97 12.06 14.96
CA LYS A 214 20.75 11.55 16.32
C LYS A 214 22.06 11.17 17.01
N ARG A 215 22.95 10.46 16.31
CA ARG A 215 24.27 10.08 16.86
C ARG A 215 25.12 11.30 17.19
N ALA A 216 25.19 12.27 16.27
CA ALA A 216 25.91 13.52 16.51
C ALA A 216 25.35 14.32 17.69
N GLY A 217 24.03 14.27 17.92
CA GLY A 217 23.41 14.88 19.10
C GLY A 217 23.84 14.21 20.40
N GLN A 218 23.82 12.87 20.44
CA GLN A 218 24.23 12.08 21.62
C GLN A 218 25.72 12.27 21.96
N GLU A 219 26.59 12.32 20.95
CA GLU A 219 28.02 12.56 21.14
C GLU A 219 28.29 13.96 21.72
N ARG A 220 27.56 14.99 21.26
CA ARG A 220 27.68 16.36 21.78
C ARG A 220 27.15 16.47 23.21
N GLU A 221 26.09 15.75 23.54
CA GLU A 221 25.52 15.72 24.88
C GLU A 221 26.48 15.03 25.87
N ALA A 222 27.06 13.88 25.48
CA ALA A 222 28.07 13.18 26.27
C ALA A 222 29.36 14.00 26.49
N ASP A 223 29.85 14.71 25.45
CA ASP A 223 31.02 15.61 25.59
C ASP A 223 30.71 16.81 26.50
N ARG A 224 29.46 17.30 26.49
CA ARG A 224 29.03 18.37 27.39
C ARG A 224 28.95 17.91 28.84
N GLU A 225 28.41 16.72 29.09
CA GLU A 225 28.29 16.12 30.43
C GLU A 225 29.67 15.82 31.04
N SER A 226 30.60 15.34 30.21
CA SER A 226 31.99 15.05 30.59
C SER A 226 32.81 16.29 30.92
N ARG A 227 32.47 17.45 30.36
CA ARG A 227 33.11 18.75 30.68
C ARG A 227 32.51 19.46 31.89
N SER A 228 31.39 18.96 32.41
CA SER A 228 30.70 19.49 33.60
C SER A 228 30.96 18.68 34.88
N LEU A 229 31.77 17.62 34.78
CA LEU A 229 32.34 16.85 35.89
C LEU A 229 33.81 17.24 36.11
#